data_AF-A0A2P4PZ48-F1
#
_entry.id   AF-A0A2P4PZ48-F1
#
_cell.length_a   1.000
_cell.length_b   1.000
_cell.length_c   1.000
_cell.angle_alpha   90.00
_cell.angle_beta   90.00
_cell.angle_gamma   90.00
#
_symmetry.space_group_name_H-M   'P 1'
#
loop_
_entity.id
_entity.type
_entity.pdbx_description
1 polymer ?
#
loop_
_entity_poly.entity_id
_entity_poly.type
_entity_poly.pdbx_seq_one_letter_code
_entity_poly.pdbx_strand_id
1 'polypeptide(L)'
;MSIIIQDFRFSDGFGSVVEINTGLIVGISFSIFLIWIELIFYFRLIPYIGIYIYHVIIIFKIIFPFFLFMLIVILAFAHTMFVLLRNPVNIRTKDSTYSGVATNSLTNETLNIEFKSDFDPTSSDNPFTSFSSAIMATYFWISDNWIQRDELIFGLLTYILLLLVYSL
;
A
#
# COMPACT_ATOMS: atom_id res chain seq x y z
N MET A 1 9.65 -22.34 4.18
CA MET A 1 11.01 -22.54 4.73
C MET A 1 11.70 -23.82 4.21
N SER A 2 10.99 -24.89 3.82
CA SER A 2 11.65 -26.13 3.34
C SER A 2 12.32 -26.00 1.96
N ILE A 3 11.71 -25.25 1.04
CA ILE A 3 12.19 -25.12 -0.36
C ILE A 3 13.60 -24.48 -0.40
N ILE A 4 13.80 -23.40 0.35
CA ILE A 4 15.08 -22.66 0.36
C ILE A 4 16.24 -23.51 0.92
N ILE A 5 15.96 -24.35 1.93
CA ILE A 5 16.99 -25.19 2.55
C ILE A 5 17.42 -26.34 1.62
N GLN A 6 16.50 -26.84 0.79
CA GLN A 6 16.78 -27.95 -0.14
C GLN A 6 17.74 -27.53 -1.26
N ASP A 7 17.66 -26.26 -1.69
CA ASP A 7 18.45 -25.73 -2.79
C ASP A 7 19.77 -25.07 -2.34
N PHE A 8 19.97 -24.91 -1.02
CA PHE A 8 21.16 -24.26 -0.46
C PHE A 8 22.32 -25.26 -0.31
N ARG A 9 23.48 -24.89 -0.84
CA ARG A 9 24.74 -25.64 -0.68
C ARG A 9 25.80 -24.77 -0.03
N PHE A 10 26.50 -25.28 0.97
CA PHE A 10 27.55 -24.52 1.66
C PHE A 10 28.73 -24.14 0.75
N SER A 11 28.99 -24.89 -0.33
CA SER A 11 30.11 -24.66 -1.25
C SER A 11 29.95 -23.42 -2.12
N ASP A 12 28.73 -23.13 -2.54
CA ASP A 12 28.42 -22.19 -3.63
C ASP A 12 27.09 -21.43 -3.40
N GLY A 13 26.47 -21.58 -2.22
CA GLY A 13 25.19 -20.98 -1.87
C GLY A 13 24.06 -21.50 -2.75
N PHE A 14 23.48 -20.60 -3.54
CA PHE A 14 22.45 -20.91 -4.55
C PHE A 14 23.01 -20.92 -5.98
N GLY A 15 24.34 -20.94 -6.17
CA GLY A 15 25.00 -20.82 -7.47
C GLY A 15 24.77 -21.99 -8.43
N SER A 16 24.44 -23.17 -7.92
CA SER A 16 24.12 -24.36 -8.72
C SER A 16 22.63 -24.63 -8.90
N VAL A 17 21.75 -23.69 -8.51
CA VAL A 17 20.31 -23.83 -8.72
C VAL A 17 20.00 -23.69 -10.21
N VAL A 18 19.56 -24.79 -10.82
CA VAL A 18 19.28 -24.89 -12.27
C VAL A 18 17.90 -24.31 -12.62
N GLU A 19 16.91 -24.46 -11.73
CA GLU A 19 15.57 -23.92 -11.91
C GLU A 19 15.25 -22.85 -10.86
N ILE A 20 15.15 -21.61 -11.31
CA ILE A 20 14.88 -20.47 -10.43
C ILE A 20 13.37 -20.33 -10.24
N ASN A 21 12.86 -20.72 -9.06
CA ASN A 21 11.47 -20.50 -8.68
C ASN A 21 11.27 -19.09 -8.12
N THR A 22 10.15 -18.43 -8.46
CA THR A 22 9.76 -17.12 -7.89
C THR A 22 9.80 -17.11 -6.35
N GLY A 23 9.34 -18.18 -5.70
CA GLY A 23 9.38 -18.33 -4.25
C GLY A 23 10.80 -18.40 -3.68
N LEU A 24 11.75 -19.00 -4.42
CA LEU A 24 13.16 -19.02 -4.05
C LEU A 24 13.75 -17.61 -4.12
N ILE A 25 13.48 -16.85 -5.20
CA ILE A 25 13.91 -15.46 -5.34
C ILE A 25 13.41 -14.62 -4.18
N VAL A 26 12.09 -14.65 -3.91
CA VAL A 26 11.48 -13.90 -2.80
C VAL A 26 12.11 -14.27 -1.46
N GLY A 27 12.34 -15.56 -1.23
CA GLY A 27 12.98 -16.07 -0.02
C GLY A 27 14.42 -15.56 0.17
N ILE A 28 15.22 -15.58 -0.90
CA ILE A 28 16.59 -15.08 -0.89
C ILE A 28 16.60 -13.56 -0.66
N SER A 29 15.75 -12.80 -1.36
CA SER A 29 15.64 -11.35 -1.17
C SER A 29 15.24 -10.98 0.26
N PHE A 30 14.27 -11.68 0.84
CA PHE A 30 13.86 -11.47 2.23
C PHE A 30 14.98 -11.83 3.22
N SER A 31 15.74 -12.89 2.95
CA SER A 31 16.89 -13.29 3.78
C SER A 31 18.00 -12.25 3.75
N ILE A 32 18.34 -11.72 2.58
CA ILE A 32 19.32 -10.63 2.43
C ILE A 32 18.89 -9.40 3.23
N PHE A 33 17.60 -9.05 3.17
CA PHE A 33 17.06 -7.95 3.96
C PHE A 33 17.21 -8.16 5.48
N LEU A 34 16.95 -9.37 5.98
CA LEU A 34 17.18 -9.70 7.40
C LEU A 34 18.67 -9.59 7.80
N ILE A 35 19.59 -10.02 6.92
CA ILE A 35 21.03 -9.89 7.15
C ILE A 35 21.44 -8.41 7.26
N TRP A 36 20.87 -7.52 6.42
CA TRP A 36 21.12 -6.08 6.54
C TRP A 36 20.64 -5.52 7.88
N ILE A 37 19.49 -5.97 8.38
CA ILE A 37 19.00 -5.58 9.72
C ILE A 37 19.96 -6.07 10.81
N GLU A 38 20.44 -7.31 10.71
CA GLU A 38 21.40 -7.88 11.67
C GLU A 38 22.72 -7.10 11.67
N LEU A 39 23.22 -6.73 10.49
CA LEU A 39 24.41 -5.89 10.33
C LEU A 39 24.25 -4.54 11.06
N ILE A 40 23.08 -3.90 10.95
CA ILE A 40 22.79 -2.66 11.69
C ILE A 40 22.88 -2.88 13.20
N PHE A 41 22.38 -4.02 13.72
CA PHE A 41 22.50 -4.33 15.14
C PHE A 41 23.95 -4.62 15.58
N TYR A 42 24.80 -5.19 14.72
CA TYR A 42 26.22 -5.37 15.02
C TYR A 42 26.96 -4.05 15.23
N PHE A 43 26.54 -2.96 14.58
CA PHE A 43 27.13 -1.63 14.83
C PHE A 43 26.94 -1.13 16.26
N ARG A 44 26.10 -1.79 17.08
CA ARG A 44 26.01 -1.53 18.53
C ARG A 44 27.34 -1.72 19.26
N LEU A 45 28.26 -2.51 18.72
CA LEU A 45 29.58 -2.76 19.29
C LEU A 45 30.50 -1.53 19.20
N ILE A 46 30.20 -0.58 18.32
CA ILE A 46 30.98 0.65 18.15
C ILE A 46 30.45 1.70 19.14
N PRO A 47 31.27 2.24 20.08
CA PRO A 47 30.78 3.02 21.23
C PRO A 47 29.82 4.17 20.89
N TYR A 48 30.20 5.06 19.97
CA TYR A 48 29.36 6.22 19.62
C TYR A 48 28.13 5.82 18.80
N ILE A 49 28.25 4.87 17.89
CA ILE A 49 27.15 4.40 17.03
C ILE A 49 26.13 3.60 17.85
N GLY A 50 26.60 2.78 18.79
CA GLY A 50 25.74 1.98 19.67
C GLY A 50 24.84 2.81 20.57
N ILE A 51 25.28 4.01 20.99
CA ILE A 51 24.44 4.96 21.72
C ILE A 51 23.24 5.36 20.85
N TYR A 52 23.45 5.72 19.57
CA TYR A 52 22.33 6.08 18.68
C TYR A 52 21.38 4.91 18.42
N ILE A 53 21.91 3.72 18.16
CA ILE A 53 21.10 2.50 17.97
C ILE A 53 20.24 2.22 19.20
N TYR A 54 20.78 2.42 20.41
CA TYR A 54 20.03 2.25 21.64
C TYR A 54 18.84 3.22 21.75
N HIS A 55 19.03 4.50 21.38
CA HIS A 55 17.94 5.47 21.34
C HIS A 55 16.86 5.08 20.32
N VAL A 56 17.26 4.64 19.13
CA VAL A 56 16.32 4.15 18.10
C VAL A 56 15.49 2.98 18.62
N ILE A 57 16.11 2.01 19.30
CA ILE A 57 15.41 0.86 19.89
C ILE A 57 14.38 1.32 20.94
N ILE A 58 14.73 2.29 21.80
CA ILE A 58 13.80 2.85 22.79
C ILE A 58 12.62 3.52 22.10
N ILE A 59 12.88 4.39 21.12
CA ILE A 59 11.83 5.09 20.36
C ILE A 59 10.90 4.05 19.71
N PHE A 60 11.47 3.04 19.06
CA PHE A 60 10.70 1.97 18.41
C PHE A 60 9.82 1.22 19.41
N LYS A 61 10.34 0.90 20.60
CA LYS A 61 9.57 0.23 21.67
C LYS A 61 8.39 1.07 22.15
N ILE A 62 8.56 2.39 22.22
CA ILE A 62 7.51 3.32 22.67
C ILE A 62 6.43 3.48 21.59
N ILE A 63 6.81 3.56 20.31
CA ILE A 63 5.85 3.77 19.21
C ILE A 63 5.19 2.47 18.72
N PHE A 64 5.77 1.30 18.99
CA PHE A 64 5.21 0.00 18.61
C PHE A 64 3.73 -0.21 18.97
N PRO A 65 3.25 0.08 20.20
CA PRO A 65 1.82 -0.03 20.51
C PRO A 65 0.94 0.89 19.65
N PHE A 66 1.42 2.07 19.27
CA PHE A 66 0.70 2.96 18.34
C PHE A 66 0.57 2.34 16.95
N PHE A 67 1.63 1.69 16.43
CA PHE A 67 1.54 0.97 15.16
C PHE A 67 0.54 -0.20 15.20
N LEU A 68 0.48 -0.95 16.31
CA LEU A 68 -0.53 -2.00 16.49
C LEU A 68 -1.96 -1.44 16.52
N PHE A 69 -2.16 -0.32 17.22
CA PHE A 69 -3.44 0.37 17.23
C PHE A 69 -3.84 0.82 15.82
N MET A 70 -2.92 1.46 15.08
CA MET A 70 -3.17 1.88 13.69
C MET A 70 -3.46 0.71 12.76
N LEU A 71 -2.81 -0.45 12.95
CA LEU A 71 -3.12 -1.66 12.18
C LEU A 71 -4.57 -2.10 12.40
N ILE A 72 -5.05 -2.10 13.66
CA ILE A 72 -6.44 -2.44 13.98
C ILE A 72 -7.41 -1.44 13.33
N VAL A 73 -7.09 -0.13 13.37
CA VAL A 73 -7.88 0.91 12.71
C VAL A 73 -7.97 0.64 11.20
N ILE A 74 -6.85 0.38 10.52
CA ILE A 74 -6.82 0.07 9.08
C ILE A 74 -7.68 -1.16 8.78
N LEU A 75 -7.55 -2.23 9.58
CA LEU A 75 -8.34 -3.46 9.38
C LEU A 75 -9.84 -3.22 9.58
N ALA A 76 -10.24 -2.44 10.58
CA ALA A 76 -11.63 -2.10 10.84
C ALA A 76 -12.24 -1.31 9.69
N PHE A 77 -11.57 -0.24 9.24
CA PHE A 77 -12.01 0.56 8.10
C PHE A 77 -12.05 -0.26 6.80
N ALA A 78 -11.02 -1.07 6.53
CA ALA A 78 -10.98 -1.94 5.37
C ALA A 78 -12.15 -2.92 5.37
N HIS A 79 -12.49 -3.48 6.53
CA HIS A 79 -13.62 -4.40 6.65
C HIS A 79 -14.96 -3.70 6.40
N THR A 80 -15.19 -2.52 7.00
CA THR A 80 -16.41 -1.74 6.77
C THR A 80 -16.56 -1.34 5.32
N MET A 81 -15.49 -0.82 4.69
CA MET A 81 -15.51 -0.43 3.28
C MET A 81 -15.68 -1.63 2.36
N PHE A 82 -15.04 -2.77 2.65
CA PHE A 82 -15.24 -4.02 1.91
C PHE A 82 -16.71 -4.45 1.93
N VAL A 83 -17.36 -4.47 3.09
CA VAL A 83 -18.78 -4.85 3.19
C VAL A 83 -19.68 -3.87 2.44
N LEU A 84 -19.36 -2.57 2.49
CA LEU A 84 -20.18 -1.51 1.87
C LEU A 84 -19.99 -1.40 0.35
N LEU A 85 -18.76 -1.58 -0.15
CA LEU A 85 -18.34 -1.21 -1.51
C LEU A 85 -17.99 -2.40 -2.39
N ARG A 86 -18.00 -3.63 -1.87
CA ARG A 86 -17.76 -4.83 -2.69
C ARG A 86 -18.79 -5.02 -3.80
N ASN A 87 -20.03 -4.59 -3.58
CA ASN A 87 -21.08 -4.63 -4.60
C ASN A 87 -21.93 -3.35 -4.54
N PRO A 88 -21.46 -2.25 -5.14
CA PRO A 88 -22.10 -0.94 -5.05
C PRO A 88 -23.28 -0.84 -6.02
N VAL A 89 -24.28 -1.72 -5.92
CA VAL A 89 -25.50 -1.66 -6.76
C VAL A 89 -26.27 -0.35 -6.52
N ASN A 90 -26.17 0.19 -5.29
CA ASN A 90 -26.94 1.36 -4.83
C ASN A 90 -26.07 2.60 -4.55
N ILE A 91 -24.76 2.54 -4.78
CA ILE A 91 -23.83 3.64 -4.50
C ILE A 91 -23.42 4.25 -5.84
N ARG A 92 -23.90 5.47 -6.11
CA ARG A 92 -23.55 6.19 -7.34
C ARG A 92 -22.05 6.50 -7.34
N THR A 93 -21.34 6.00 -8.33
CA THR A 93 -19.99 6.44 -8.68
C THR A 93 -20.09 7.84 -9.31
N LYS A 94 -19.10 8.69 -9.10
CA LYS A 94 -19.05 9.97 -9.80
C LYS A 94 -18.61 9.72 -11.24
N ASP A 95 -19.55 9.83 -12.17
CA ASP A 95 -19.22 9.92 -13.59
C ASP A 95 -18.49 11.25 -13.83
N SER A 96 -17.16 11.21 -13.95
CA SER A 96 -16.40 12.38 -14.38
C SER A 96 -16.33 12.40 -15.90
N THR A 97 -16.90 13.43 -16.50
CA THR A 97 -16.67 13.77 -17.91
C THR A 97 -15.67 14.92 -17.96
N TYR A 98 -14.50 14.69 -18.53
CA TYR A 98 -13.53 15.72 -18.85
C TYR A 98 -13.68 16.10 -20.32
N SER A 99 -14.05 17.35 -20.59
CA SER A 99 -14.12 17.87 -21.95
C SER A 99 -13.21 19.07 -22.11
N GLY A 100 -12.59 19.18 -23.29
CA GLY A 100 -11.67 20.26 -23.62
C GLY A 100 -11.60 20.46 -25.13
N VAL A 101 -11.24 21.68 -25.53
CA VAL A 101 -11.07 22.03 -26.94
C VAL A 101 -9.60 22.30 -27.19
N ALA A 102 -8.94 21.39 -27.92
CA ALA A 102 -7.59 21.61 -28.40
C ALA A 102 -7.65 22.48 -29.65
N THR A 103 -6.94 23.60 -29.67
CA THR A 103 -6.90 24.48 -30.84
C THR A 103 -5.50 24.43 -31.46
N ASN A 104 -5.41 24.15 -32.75
CA ASN A 104 -4.14 24.15 -33.46
C ASN A 104 -3.69 25.59 -33.70
N SER A 105 -2.58 25.99 -33.09
CA SER A 105 -2.05 27.36 -33.18
C SER A 105 -1.64 27.80 -34.59
N LEU A 106 -1.46 26.88 -35.54
CA LEU A 106 -1.08 27.18 -36.93
C LEU A 106 -2.27 27.20 -37.89
N THR A 107 -3.26 26.32 -37.70
CA THR A 107 -4.40 26.17 -38.62
C THR A 107 -5.72 26.73 -38.08
N ASN A 108 -5.77 27.16 -36.81
CA ASN A 108 -6.99 27.56 -36.08
C ASN A 108 -8.09 26.49 -36.07
N GLU A 109 -7.76 25.25 -36.36
CA GLU A 109 -8.68 24.12 -36.27
C GLU A 109 -8.87 23.73 -34.80
N THR A 110 -10.11 23.52 -34.40
CA THR A 110 -10.50 23.11 -33.06
C THR A 110 -10.88 21.63 -33.05
N LEU A 111 -10.31 20.87 -32.12
CA LEU A 111 -10.66 19.48 -31.87
C LEU A 111 -11.26 19.36 -30.48
N ASN A 112 -12.55 19.01 -30.44
CA ASN A 112 -13.26 18.76 -29.18
C ASN A 112 -12.91 17.34 -28.70
N ILE A 113 -12.33 17.26 -27.51
CA ILE A 113 -11.98 16.00 -26.86
C ILE A 113 -12.92 15.85 -25.66
N GLU A 114 -13.62 14.73 -25.61
CA GLU A 114 -14.44 14.34 -24.46
C GLU A 114 -13.96 12.97 -23.96
N PHE A 115 -13.49 12.93 -22.73
CA PHE A 115 -13.18 11.70 -22.00
C PHE A 115 -14.26 11.48 -20.96
N LYS A 116 -14.84 10.29 -20.98
CA LYS A 116 -15.76 9.84 -19.94
C LYS A 116 -15.05 8.77 -19.10
N SER A 117 -15.11 8.92 -17.78
CA SER A 117 -14.73 7.85 -16.85
C SER A 117 -15.64 6.63 -17.07
N ASP A 118 -15.02 5.46 -17.27
CA ASP A 118 -15.67 4.16 -17.41
C ASP A 118 -15.31 3.28 -16.20
N PHE A 119 -15.71 3.73 -15.01
CA PHE A 119 -15.47 2.99 -13.78
C PHE A 119 -16.37 1.74 -13.73
N ASP A 120 -15.78 0.54 -13.73
CA ASP A 120 -16.51 -0.70 -13.53
C ASP A 120 -16.41 -1.18 -12.07
N PRO A 121 -17.51 -1.15 -11.29
CA PRO A 121 -17.49 -1.56 -9.89
C PRO A 121 -17.21 -3.05 -9.66
N THR A 122 -17.31 -3.87 -10.70
CA THR A 122 -17.07 -5.32 -10.65
C THR A 122 -15.67 -5.73 -11.11
N SER A 123 -14.91 -4.79 -11.69
CA SER A 123 -13.56 -5.01 -12.19
C SER A 123 -12.48 -4.66 -11.16
N SER A 124 -11.23 -4.61 -11.61
CA SER A 124 -10.10 -4.08 -10.84
C SER A 124 -10.21 -2.60 -10.50
N ASP A 125 -11.11 -1.85 -11.13
CA ASP A 125 -11.30 -0.42 -10.87
C ASP A 125 -11.82 -0.20 -9.45
N ASN A 126 -12.56 -1.18 -8.91
CA ASN A 126 -13.00 -1.20 -7.53
C ASN A 126 -11.99 -1.91 -6.60
N PRO A 127 -11.22 -1.17 -5.79
CA PRO A 127 -10.23 -1.77 -4.89
C PRO A 127 -10.87 -2.44 -3.66
N PHE A 128 -12.20 -2.42 -3.52
CA PHE A 128 -12.94 -3.07 -2.43
C PHE A 128 -13.56 -4.42 -2.82
N THR A 129 -13.20 -4.97 -3.98
CA THR A 129 -13.67 -6.29 -4.46
C THR A 129 -13.15 -7.46 -3.61
N SER A 130 -11.96 -7.31 -3.02
CA SER A 130 -11.32 -8.28 -2.11
C SER A 130 -10.89 -7.61 -0.81
N PHE A 131 -10.85 -8.36 0.29
CA PHE A 131 -10.44 -7.82 1.59
C PHE A 131 -8.97 -7.36 1.60
N SER A 132 -8.07 -8.08 0.93
CA SER A 132 -6.66 -7.69 0.79
C SER A 132 -6.51 -6.38 0.02
N SER A 133 -7.25 -6.22 -1.08
CA SER A 133 -7.27 -4.97 -1.84
C SER A 133 -7.85 -3.84 -0.99
N ALA A 134 -8.92 -4.09 -0.23
CA ALA A 134 -9.54 -3.11 0.66
C ALA A 134 -8.57 -2.60 1.76
N ILE A 135 -7.71 -3.47 2.29
CA ILE A 135 -6.66 -3.08 3.24
C ILE A 135 -5.66 -2.14 2.57
N MET A 136 -5.15 -2.51 1.39
CA MET A 136 -4.20 -1.70 0.63
C MET A 136 -4.77 -0.33 0.28
N ALA A 137 -6.01 -0.33 -0.18
CA ALA A 137 -6.75 0.88 -0.47
C ALA A 137 -6.87 1.75 0.79
N THR A 138 -7.38 1.19 1.90
CA THR A 138 -7.51 1.92 3.18
C THR A 138 -6.18 2.49 3.68
N TYR A 139 -5.08 1.77 3.49
CA TYR A 139 -3.74 2.27 3.81
C TYR A 139 -3.34 3.49 2.97
N PHE A 140 -3.52 3.43 1.64
CA PHE A 140 -3.26 4.59 0.77
C PHE A 140 -4.22 5.74 1.03
N TRP A 141 -5.45 5.44 1.42
CA TRP A 141 -6.46 6.43 1.80
C TRP A 141 -6.01 7.26 2.99
N ILE A 142 -5.60 6.58 4.08
CA ILE A 142 -5.14 7.23 5.31
C ILE A 142 -3.82 7.98 5.08
N SER A 143 -3.03 7.54 4.11
CA SER A 143 -1.76 8.18 3.72
C SER A 143 -1.92 9.33 2.72
N ASP A 144 -3.16 9.70 2.37
CA ASP A 144 -3.50 10.72 1.35
C ASP A 144 -2.87 10.48 -0.04
N ASN A 145 -2.53 9.23 -0.35
CA ASN A 145 -1.87 8.83 -1.60
C ASN A 145 -2.81 7.99 -2.49
N TRP A 146 -4.12 8.14 -2.33
CA TRP A 146 -5.09 7.41 -3.12
C TRP A 146 -5.64 8.26 -4.25
N ILE A 147 -5.26 7.89 -5.48
CA ILE A 147 -5.66 8.56 -6.72
C ILE A 147 -7.17 8.51 -7.07
N GLN A 148 -7.92 7.47 -6.68
CA GLN A 148 -9.38 7.36 -6.87
C GLN A 148 -10.19 7.84 -5.64
N ARG A 149 -9.56 8.55 -4.68
CA ARG A 149 -10.24 9.12 -3.48
C ARG A 149 -11.49 9.92 -3.83
N ASP A 150 -11.51 10.54 -5.01
CA ASP A 150 -12.57 11.46 -5.42
C ASP A 150 -13.69 10.81 -6.25
N GLU A 151 -13.55 9.56 -6.68
CA GLU A 151 -14.55 8.83 -7.49
C GLU A 151 -15.74 8.32 -6.66
N LEU A 152 -15.52 8.06 -5.38
CA LEU A 152 -16.55 7.64 -4.43
C LEU A 152 -17.07 8.87 -3.64
N ILE A 153 -18.39 9.02 -3.51
CA ILE A 153 -19.07 10.17 -2.85
C ILE A 153 -18.81 10.24 -1.32
N PHE A 154 -17.92 9.40 -0.77
CA PHE A 154 -17.75 9.24 0.67
C PHE A 154 -16.91 10.30 1.40
N GLY A 155 -16.32 11.26 0.68
CA GLY A 155 -15.49 12.32 1.29
C GLY A 155 -16.12 13.02 2.49
N LEU A 156 -17.45 13.20 2.55
CA LEU A 156 -18.10 13.89 3.68
C LEU A 156 -18.29 12.99 4.92
N LEU A 157 -18.60 11.71 4.74
CA LEU A 157 -18.82 10.77 5.85
C LEU A 157 -17.49 10.42 6.55
N THR A 158 -16.40 10.39 5.78
CA THR A 158 -15.05 10.17 6.31
C THR A 158 -14.49 11.38 7.06
N TYR A 159 -14.78 12.62 6.66
CA TYR A 159 -14.38 13.81 7.44
C TYR A 159 -15.01 13.84 8.83
N ILE A 160 -16.28 13.41 8.95
CA ILE A 160 -17.00 13.35 10.23
C ILE A 160 -16.41 12.26 11.14
N LEU A 161 -16.03 11.10 10.60
CA LEU A 161 -15.41 10.04 11.38
C LEU A 161 -13.98 10.39 11.81
N LEU A 162 -13.22 11.08 10.95
CA LEU A 162 -11.87 11.56 11.27
C LEU A 162 -11.90 12.58 12.42
N LEU A 163 -12.83 13.54 12.38
CA LEU A 163 -13.06 14.51 13.47
C LEU A 163 -13.39 13.83 14.81
N LEU A 164 -14.12 12.72 14.78
CA LEU A 164 -14.45 11.92 15.96
C LEU A 164 -13.24 11.15 16.54
N VAL A 165 -12.32 10.69 15.69
CA VAL A 165 -11.09 10.01 16.11
C VAL A 165 -10.06 11.01 16.65
N TYR A 166 -9.99 12.22 16.10
CA TYR A 166 -9.09 13.28 16.57
C TYR A 166 -9.57 14.04 17.82
N SER A 167 -10.80 13.78 18.30
CA SER A 167 -11.38 14.40 19.50
C SER A 167 -11.39 13.49 20.74
N LEU A 168 -10.85 12.27 20.63
CA LEU A 168 -10.51 11.38 21.75
C LEU A 168 -9.00 11.44 22.04
#